data_AF-A0A7S0A3W9-F1
#
_entry.id   AF-A0A7S0A3W9-F1
#
_cell.length_a   1.000
_cell.length_b   1.000
_cell.length_c   1.000
_cell.angle_alpha   90.00
_cell.angle_beta   90.00
_cell.angle_gamma   90.00
#
_symmetry.space_group_name_H-M   'P 1'
#
loop_
_entity.id
_entity.type
_entity.pdbx_description
1 polymer ?
#
loop_
_entity_poly.entity_id
_entity_poly.type
_entity_poly.pdbx_seq_one_letter_code
_entity_poly.pdbx_strand_id
1 'polypeptide(L)'
;MDIFPQRLGPFAMVRAPFEAEDFLIPQLTKDIRAGFYWEMKTGILESHGLRARTSRITGQVSPLHPVQCDAACREGACVPPEAEDFAWSYPVVDWERVESDAYALEDWDSLEASAAMKSFLTVGGFIYFDAAGRIVGTTTPGKPRGGDGDGLHFGAPQRWRHEWTLPLAEQGRFQPVTMRQIVGVGARSFCWLRPDEVIEDGDGQPLPVQPQVPHGGLVYLFREDVMAGEEWDRALDRYFPVAAACDEGCATLAPAASDGDTLSLFRAFSLVEECPNVDPEWAGAGPEPFAEETDQDFDCEIPEECEVPRELSTPALHHRCPEFHASLVRARQASLAVERQRSGEAFEAP
;
A
#
# COMPACT_ATOMS: atom_id res chain seq x y z
N MET A 1 -5.28 -25.59 4.55
CA MET A 1 -5.01 -24.16 4.80
C MET A 1 -5.53 -23.39 3.62
N ASP A 2 -6.44 -22.44 3.84
CA ASP A 2 -6.87 -21.54 2.78
C ASP A 2 -5.73 -20.53 2.56
N ILE A 3 -5.15 -20.52 1.36
CA ILE A 3 -4.05 -19.64 0.99
C ILE A 3 -4.64 -18.44 0.23
N PHE A 4 -4.03 -17.27 0.30
CA PHE A 4 -4.35 -16.20 -0.62
C PHE A 4 -4.04 -16.68 -2.07
N PRO A 5 -4.86 -16.38 -3.10
CA PRO A 5 -6.02 -15.49 -3.11
C PRO A 5 -7.36 -16.17 -2.84
N GLN A 6 -7.41 -17.42 -2.37
CA GLN A 6 -8.67 -18.10 -2.07
C GLN A 6 -9.37 -17.53 -0.82
N ARG A 7 -8.61 -16.88 0.07
CA ARG A 7 -9.14 -16.20 1.25
C ARG A 7 -8.22 -15.04 1.64
N LEU A 8 -8.82 -13.96 2.13
CA LEU A 8 -8.11 -12.88 2.80
C LEU A 8 -8.42 -13.00 4.29
N GLY A 9 -7.37 -12.97 5.12
CA GLY A 9 -7.49 -13.31 6.54
C GLY A 9 -8.46 -12.38 7.27
N PRO A 10 -9.07 -12.84 8.38
CA PRO A 10 -9.54 -11.89 9.36
C PRO A 10 -8.33 -11.10 9.88
N PHE A 11 -8.48 -9.79 10.02
CA PHE A 11 -7.49 -8.95 10.69
C PHE A 11 -8.12 -8.36 11.94
N ALA A 12 -7.42 -8.38 13.07
CA ALA A 12 -7.85 -7.56 14.19
C ALA A 12 -7.74 -6.09 13.78
N MET A 13 -8.69 -5.25 14.19
CA MET A 13 -8.50 -3.81 14.10
C MET A 13 -7.79 -3.33 15.37
N VAL A 14 -6.69 -2.62 15.19
CA VAL A 14 -5.89 -2.09 16.29
C VAL A 14 -5.79 -0.59 16.14
N ARG A 15 -5.98 0.15 17.23
CA ARG A 15 -5.76 1.60 17.25
C ARG A 15 -4.29 1.91 17.01
N ALA A 16 -4.00 2.70 15.99
CA ALA A 16 -2.68 3.29 15.82
C ALA A 16 -2.59 4.53 16.73
N PRO A 17 -1.50 4.70 17.50
CA PRO A 17 -1.41 5.72 18.55
C PRO A 17 -0.96 7.08 17.96
N PHE A 18 -1.63 7.51 16.89
CA PHE A 18 -1.45 8.86 16.35
C PHE A 18 -2.52 9.80 16.90
N GLU A 19 -2.10 11.03 17.15
CA GLU A 19 -2.98 12.13 17.53
C GLU A 19 -3.32 12.99 16.30
N ALA A 20 -4.33 13.85 16.42
CA ALA A 20 -4.78 14.67 15.30
C ALA A 20 -3.69 15.63 14.81
N GLU A 21 -2.89 16.16 15.73
CA GLU A 21 -1.81 17.12 15.46
C GLU A 21 -0.60 16.49 14.76
N ASP A 22 -0.52 15.16 14.72
CA ASP A 22 0.55 14.45 14.03
C ASP A 22 0.41 14.56 12.51
N PHE A 23 -0.82 14.79 12.03
CA PHE A 23 -1.13 14.90 10.61
C PHE A 23 -1.25 16.35 10.17
N LEU A 24 -0.51 16.69 9.12
CA LEU A 24 -0.71 17.90 8.35
C LEU A 24 -1.61 17.55 7.16
N ILE A 25 -2.91 17.83 7.31
CA ILE A 25 -3.91 17.64 6.26
C ILE A 25 -4.31 18.98 5.62
N PRO A 26 -4.69 18.99 4.33
CA PRO A 26 -5.33 20.16 3.75
C PRO A 26 -6.66 20.44 4.47
N GLN A 27 -7.12 21.70 4.45
CA GLN A 27 -8.46 22.02 4.96
C GLN A 27 -9.50 21.27 4.15
N LEU A 28 -10.27 20.40 4.79
CA LEU A 28 -11.28 19.58 4.12
C LEU A 28 -12.40 20.47 3.58
N THR A 29 -12.29 20.85 2.30
CA THR A 29 -13.38 21.46 1.55
C THR A 29 -14.25 20.37 0.93
N LYS A 30 -15.42 20.73 0.40
CA LYS A 30 -16.32 19.79 -0.29
C LYS A 30 -15.63 19.07 -1.46
N ASP A 31 -14.63 19.69 -2.06
CA ASP A 31 -13.92 19.17 -3.24
C ASP A 31 -12.88 18.09 -2.89
N ILE A 32 -12.45 18.00 -1.62
CA ILE A 32 -11.42 17.04 -1.15
C ILE A 32 -11.99 15.62 -0.95
N ARG A 33 -13.30 15.43 -1.16
CA ARG A 33 -13.94 14.11 -1.04
C ARG A 33 -13.40 13.07 -2.01
N ALA A 34 -12.66 13.45 -3.06
CA ALA A 34 -12.00 12.54 -4.00
C ALA A 34 -10.71 11.87 -3.46
N GLY A 35 -10.31 12.18 -2.23
CA GLY A 35 -9.05 11.73 -1.63
C GLY A 35 -8.03 12.86 -1.54
N PHE A 36 -7.03 12.69 -0.70
CA PHE A 36 -6.00 13.70 -0.46
C PHE A 36 -4.70 13.08 0.04
N TYR A 37 -3.70 13.94 0.23
CA TYR A 37 -2.44 13.58 0.87
C TYR A 37 -2.38 14.17 2.27
N TRP A 38 -1.82 13.43 3.20
CA TRP A 38 -1.41 13.92 4.52
C TRP A 38 0.12 13.90 4.61
N GLU A 39 0.68 14.84 5.36
CA GLU A 39 2.09 14.82 5.73
C GLU A 39 2.26 14.61 7.24
N MET A 40 3.37 14.00 7.63
CA MET A 40 3.75 13.86 9.04
C MET A 40 5.23 14.19 9.20
N LYS A 41 5.57 14.90 10.29
CA LYS A 41 6.97 15.19 10.63
C LYS A 41 7.62 13.94 11.21
N THR A 42 8.83 13.63 10.77
CA THR A 42 9.50 12.42 11.22
C THR A 42 9.93 12.43 12.68
N GLY A 43 10.08 13.61 13.30
CA GLY A 43 10.29 13.73 14.75
C GLY A 43 9.17 13.10 15.60
N ILE A 44 7.96 12.98 15.05
CA ILE A 44 6.85 12.24 15.68
C ILE A 44 7.20 10.75 15.69
N LEU A 45 7.59 10.19 14.54
CA LEU A 45 7.99 8.78 14.42
C LEU A 45 9.18 8.44 15.35
N GLU A 46 10.17 9.33 15.42
CA GLU A 46 11.32 9.21 16.30
C GLU A 46 10.94 9.19 17.78
N SER A 47 9.95 9.99 18.18
CA SER A 47 9.43 9.97 19.56
C SER A 47 8.77 8.63 19.93
N HIS A 48 8.35 7.84 18.93
CA HIS A 48 7.82 6.48 19.08
C HIS A 48 8.84 5.38 18.74
N GLY A 49 10.14 5.73 18.63
CA GLY A 49 11.24 4.78 18.45
C GLY A 49 11.50 4.34 17.01
N LEU A 50 10.84 4.93 16.01
CA LEU A 50 11.07 4.67 14.59
C LEU A 50 12.17 5.61 14.05
N ARG A 51 12.99 5.17 13.09
CA ARG A 51 14.16 5.94 12.61
C ARG A 51 14.02 6.38 11.17
N ALA A 52 13.58 7.62 10.93
CA ALA A 52 13.44 8.11 9.56
C ALA A 52 14.70 8.77 9.00
N ARG A 53 14.94 8.62 7.70
CA ARG A 53 16.02 9.32 6.97
C ARG A 53 15.58 10.66 6.36
N THR A 54 14.28 10.92 6.32
CA THR A 54 13.69 12.14 5.77
C THR A 54 13.17 13.03 6.91
N SER A 55 12.88 14.29 6.63
CA SER A 55 12.27 15.22 7.61
C SER A 55 10.74 15.10 7.66
N ARG A 56 10.14 14.55 6.61
CA ARG A 56 8.70 14.33 6.46
C ARG A 56 8.42 13.04 5.69
N ILE A 57 7.25 12.49 5.95
CA ILE A 57 6.64 11.43 5.17
C ILE A 57 5.28 11.89 4.65
N THR A 58 4.81 11.27 3.58
CA THR A 58 3.55 11.61 2.93
C THR A 58 2.77 10.34 2.66
N GLY A 59 1.50 10.33 3.06
CA GLY A 59 0.57 9.25 2.73
C GLY A 59 -0.57 9.77 1.87
N GLN A 60 -1.15 8.88 1.07
CA GLN A 60 -2.35 9.14 0.30
C GLN A 60 -3.54 8.50 1.01
N VAL A 61 -4.70 9.13 0.95
CA VAL A 61 -5.96 8.55 1.44
C VAL A 61 -6.96 8.34 0.32
N SER A 62 -7.80 7.33 0.47
CA SER A 62 -8.98 7.12 -0.35
C SER A 62 -9.96 8.30 -0.23
N PRO A 63 -10.94 8.39 -1.14
CA PRO A 63 -12.10 9.25 -0.96
C PRO A 63 -12.75 9.07 0.43
N LEU A 64 -13.24 10.17 1.02
CA LEU A 64 -13.95 10.16 2.29
C LEU A 64 -15.29 9.44 2.14
N HIS A 65 -15.70 8.73 3.19
CA HIS A 65 -16.97 8.03 3.25
C HIS A 65 -17.61 8.14 4.64
N PRO A 66 -18.94 8.35 4.74
CA PRO A 66 -19.62 8.36 6.02
C PRO A 66 -19.51 7.02 6.76
N VAL A 67 -19.43 7.07 8.09
CA VAL A 67 -19.49 5.88 8.94
C VAL A 67 -20.94 5.40 9.02
N GLN A 68 -21.24 4.26 8.39
CA GLN A 68 -22.60 3.70 8.29
C GLN A 68 -22.91 2.59 9.30
N CYS A 69 -22.03 2.33 10.27
CA CYS A 69 -22.19 1.26 11.24
C CYS A 69 -22.84 1.72 12.56
N ASP A 70 -23.55 0.80 13.21
CA ASP A 70 -24.12 0.98 14.54
C ASP A 70 -23.04 0.92 15.64
N ALA A 71 -23.46 1.13 16.90
CA ALA A 71 -22.53 1.18 18.02
C ALA A 71 -21.75 -0.12 18.25
N ALA A 72 -22.38 -1.28 18.03
CA ALA A 72 -21.74 -2.59 18.22
C ALA A 72 -20.66 -2.82 17.15
N CYS A 73 -20.97 -2.54 15.89
CA CYS A 73 -20.00 -2.64 14.80
C CYS A 73 -18.87 -1.61 14.95
N ARG A 74 -19.14 -0.40 15.46
CA ARG A 74 -18.11 0.60 15.78
C ARG A 74 -17.13 0.08 16.83
N GLU A 75 -17.63 -0.54 17.90
CA GLU A 75 -16.79 -1.10 18.96
C GLU A 75 -15.86 -2.20 18.42
N GLY A 76 -16.41 -3.18 17.70
CA GLY A 76 -15.63 -4.29 17.12
C GLY A 76 -14.58 -3.85 16.09
N ALA A 77 -14.83 -2.76 15.36
CA ALA A 77 -13.89 -2.19 14.38
C ALA A 77 -12.97 -1.10 14.98
N CYS A 78 -13.02 -0.86 16.30
CA CYS A 78 -12.29 0.22 16.98
C CYS A 78 -12.56 1.63 16.40
N VAL A 79 -13.77 1.86 15.89
CA VAL A 79 -14.19 3.15 15.34
C VAL A 79 -14.49 4.12 16.49
N PRO A 80 -13.86 5.31 16.53
CA PRO A 80 -14.16 6.31 17.55
C PRO A 80 -15.65 6.70 17.56
N PRO A 81 -16.27 6.90 18.74
CA PRO A 81 -17.69 7.23 18.81
C PRO A 81 -18.03 8.58 18.15
N GLU A 82 -17.08 9.51 18.10
CA GLU A 82 -17.23 10.82 17.45
C GLU A 82 -17.06 10.78 15.92
N ALA A 83 -16.67 9.64 15.35
CA ALA A 83 -16.40 9.52 13.92
C ALA A 83 -17.69 9.63 13.08
N GLU A 84 -17.73 10.57 12.16
CA GLU A 84 -18.79 10.74 11.16
C GLU A 84 -18.35 10.30 9.77
N ASP A 85 -17.09 10.54 9.41
CA ASP A 85 -16.49 10.12 8.14
C ASP A 85 -15.22 9.29 8.39
N PHE A 86 -14.81 8.51 7.40
CA PHE A 86 -13.53 7.80 7.39
C PHE A 86 -12.89 7.81 6.01
N ALA A 87 -11.58 7.58 5.96
CA ALA A 87 -10.86 7.24 4.72
C ALA A 87 -9.80 6.18 5.00
N TRP A 88 -9.48 5.37 4.00
CA TRP A 88 -8.33 4.47 4.03
C TRP A 88 -7.06 5.23 3.68
N SER A 89 -6.13 5.34 4.61
CA SER A 89 -4.75 5.71 4.34
C SER A 89 -4.01 4.53 3.73
N TYR A 90 -3.48 4.74 2.54
CA TYR A 90 -2.58 3.78 1.90
C TYR A 90 -1.21 3.76 2.59
N PRO A 91 -0.41 2.71 2.38
CA PRO A 91 0.98 2.66 2.79
C PRO A 91 1.75 3.92 2.35
N VAL A 92 2.65 4.35 3.21
CA VAL A 92 3.58 5.45 2.89
C VAL A 92 4.54 4.97 1.82
N VAL A 93 4.61 5.72 0.73
CA VAL A 93 5.59 5.49 -0.33
C VAL A 93 7.00 5.71 0.23
N ASP A 94 7.96 4.90 -0.20
CA ASP A 94 9.34 4.90 0.27
C ASP A 94 9.48 4.62 1.79
N TRP A 95 8.62 3.76 2.37
CA TRP A 95 8.72 3.35 3.79
C TRP A 95 10.11 2.82 4.17
N GLU A 96 10.83 2.19 3.25
CA GLU A 96 12.20 1.71 3.46
C GLU A 96 13.19 2.84 3.83
N ARG A 97 12.83 4.11 3.57
CA ARG A 97 13.60 5.28 4.03
C ARG A 97 13.24 5.69 5.46
N VAL A 98 12.08 5.28 5.95
CA VAL A 98 11.57 5.54 7.30
C VAL A 98 12.04 4.49 8.30
N GLU A 99 12.41 3.30 7.81
CA GLU A 99 12.93 2.25 8.66
C GLU A 99 13.97 1.43 7.90
N SER A 100 15.24 1.57 8.30
CA SER A 100 16.35 0.82 7.69
C SER A 100 16.42 -0.64 8.16
N ASP A 101 15.68 -1.00 9.21
CA ASP A 101 15.68 -2.35 9.76
C ASP A 101 14.51 -3.16 9.18
N ALA A 102 14.71 -3.63 7.95
CA ALA A 102 13.74 -4.42 7.20
C ALA A 102 13.32 -5.74 7.89
N TYR A 103 14.00 -6.12 8.99
CA TYR A 103 13.73 -7.32 9.77
C TYR A 103 12.75 -7.10 10.92
N ALA A 104 12.50 -5.86 11.35
CA ALA A 104 11.58 -5.57 12.46
C ALA A 104 10.08 -5.77 12.09
N LEU A 105 9.76 -6.22 10.87
CA LEU A 105 8.38 -6.59 10.48
C LEU A 105 8.03 -8.03 10.87
N GLU A 106 9.00 -8.85 11.28
CA GLU A 106 8.75 -10.26 11.60
C GLU A 106 8.43 -10.48 13.09
N ASP A 107 8.75 -9.50 13.95
CA ASP A 107 8.47 -9.55 15.40
C ASP A 107 7.23 -8.70 15.77
N TRP A 108 6.07 -9.13 15.28
CA TRP A 108 4.75 -8.58 15.66
C TRP A 108 4.40 -8.82 17.13
N ASP A 109 5.17 -9.66 17.82
CA ASP A 109 4.87 -10.08 19.19
C ASP A 109 5.48 -9.12 20.23
N SER A 110 6.23 -8.10 19.81
CA SER A 110 6.69 -7.01 20.68
C SER A 110 5.57 -5.99 21.00
N LEU A 111 5.22 -5.87 22.29
CA LEU A 111 4.27 -4.90 22.86
C LEU A 111 4.73 -3.46 22.55
N GLU A 112 3.91 -2.46 22.26
CA GLU A 112 2.44 -2.36 22.32
C GLU A 112 1.86 -1.18 21.51
N ALA A 113 2.71 -0.36 20.86
CA ALA A 113 2.29 0.90 20.22
C ALA A 113 3.05 1.15 18.90
N SER A 114 4.36 0.93 18.89
CA SER A 114 5.20 1.05 17.70
C SER A 114 4.82 0.07 16.60
N ALA A 115 4.37 -1.15 16.95
CA ALA A 115 3.90 -2.13 15.98
C ALA A 115 2.64 -1.69 15.23
N ALA A 116 1.66 -1.09 15.94
CA ALA A 116 0.45 -0.55 15.30
C ALA A 116 0.78 0.67 14.44
N MET A 117 1.68 1.54 14.90
CA MET A 117 2.17 2.67 14.11
C MET A 117 2.83 2.21 12.82
N LYS A 118 3.75 1.26 12.92
CA LYS A 118 4.45 0.65 11.79
C LYS A 118 3.48 -0.06 10.84
N SER A 119 2.51 -0.80 11.37
CA SER A 119 1.46 -1.43 10.56
C SER A 119 0.67 -0.37 9.78
N PHE A 120 0.24 0.71 10.41
CA PHE A 120 -0.49 1.79 9.73
C PHE A 120 0.32 2.40 8.58
N LEU A 121 1.62 2.63 8.79
CA LEU A 121 2.49 3.24 7.78
C LEU A 121 2.89 2.27 6.66
N THR A 122 2.96 0.96 6.95
CA THR A 122 3.41 -0.07 5.97
C THR A 122 2.27 -0.78 5.26
N VAL A 123 1.16 -1.05 5.94
CA VAL A 123 -0.01 -1.77 5.40
C VAL A 123 -1.12 -0.80 5.00
N GLY A 124 -1.19 0.35 5.67
CA GLY A 124 -2.31 1.27 5.59
C GLY A 124 -3.30 1.06 6.73
N GLY A 125 -4.31 1.91 6.80
CA GLY A 125 -5.31 1.86 7.86
C GLY A 125 -6.39 2.91 7.68
N PHE A 126 -7.37 2.93 8.58
CA PHE A 126 -8.44 3.93 8.55
C PHE A 126 -8.05 5.17 9.35
N ILE A 127 -8.34 6.34 8.81
CA ILE A 127 -8.36 7.62 9.50
C ILE A 127 -9.83 8.01 9.66
N TYR A 128 -10.23 8.36 10.88
CA TYR A 128 -11.60 8.74 11.22
C TYR A 128 -11.69 10.24 11.49
N PHE A 129 -12.78 10.85 11.03
CA PHE A 129 -13.02 12.29 11.13
C PHE A 129 -14.33 12.58 11.84
N ASP A 130 -14.37 13.62 12.66
CA ASP A 130 -15.60 14.14 13.24
C ASP A 130 -16.39 15.03 12.26
N ALA A 131 -17.54 15.55 12.72
CA ALA A 131 -18.38 16.49 11.98
C ALA A 131 -17.66 17.76 11.49
N ALA A 132 -16.59 18.16 12.17
CA ALA A 132 -15.79 19.32 11.84
C ALA A 132 -14.63 18.98 10.88
N GLY A 133 -14.52 17.72 10.45
CA GLY A 133 -13.43 17.24 9.59
C GLY A 133 -12.09 17.10 10.32
N ARG A 134 -12.09 17.02 11.65
CA ARG A 134 -10.87 16.80 12.46
C ARG A 134 -10.66 15.33 12.66
N ILE A 135 -9.40 14.89 12.65
CA ILE A 135 -9.06 13.50 12.94
C ILE A 135 -9.42 13.20 14.40
N VAL A 136 -10.16 12.11 14.62
CA VAL A 136 -10.54 11.62 15.97
C VAL A 136 -9.95 10.25 16.29
N GLY A 137 -9.31 9.61 15.32
CA GLY A 137 -8.55 8.41 15.55
C GLY A 137 -8.05 7.75 14.28
N THR A 138 -7.17 6.78 14.48
CA THR A 138 -6.63 5.94 13.42
C THR A 138 -6.62 4.47 13.84
N THR A 139 -6.96 3.58 12.92
CA THR A 139 -6.87 2.13 13.14
C THR A 139 -6.16 1.45 11.98
N THR A 140 -5.53 0.32 12.24
CA THR A 140 -4.78 -0.46 11.24
C THR A 140 -5.12 -1.94 11.38
N PRO A 141 -5.02 -2.73 10.30
CA PRO A 141 -5.03 -4.18 10.41
C PRO A 141 -3.89 -4.68 11.31
N GLY A 142 -4.20 -5.66 12.15
CA GLY A 142 -3.28 -6.33 13.04
C GLY A 142 -3.55 -7.84 13.12
N LYS A 143 -2.68 -8.53 13.86
CA LYS A 143 -2.80 -9.98 14.08
C LYS A 143 -4.04 -10.27 14.95
N PRO A 144 -4.92 -11.21 14.55
CA PRO A 144 -6.04 -11.65 15.39
C PRO A 144 -5.55 -12.09 16.78
N ARG A 145 -6.18 -11.59 17.85
CA ARG A 145 -5.80 -11.88 19.24
C ARG A 145 -6.41 -13.16 19.82
N GLY A 146 -6.97 -14.04 18.97
CA GLY A 146 -7.48 -15.35 19.38
C GLY A 146 -8.92 -15.36 19.92
N GLY A 147 -9.73 -14.34 19.62
CA GLY A 147 -11.18 -14.37 19.80
C GLY A 147 -11.88 -14.51 18.45
N ASP A 148 -12.93 -15.33 18.37
CA ASP A 148 -13.81 -15.39 17.21
C ASP A 148 -14.69 -14.13 17.20
N GLY A 149 -14.62 -13.34 16.14
CA GLY A 149 -15.59 -12.26 15.85
C GLY A 149 -15.07 -10.82 15.88
N ASP A 150 -13.88 -10.56 16.42
CA ASP A 150 -13.35 -9.20 16.50
C ASP A 150 -12.46 -8.85 15.32
N GLY A 151 -12.86 -7.83 14.54
CA GLY A 151 -12.02 -7.18 13.54
C GLY A 151 -12.62 -7.10 12.13
N LEU A 152 -11.75 -7.01 11.13
CA LEU A 152 -12.06 -6.90 9.72
C LEU A 152 -12.11 -8.28 9.08
N HIS A 153 -13.32 -8.72 8.73
CA HIS A 153 -13.57 -9.98 8.05
C HIS A 153 -13.87 -9.74 6.57
N PHE A 154 -13.49 -10.69 5.72
CA PHE A 154 -13.78 -10.63 4.30
C PHE A 154 -14.63 -11.81 3.85
N GLY A 155 -15.53 -11.55 2.91
CA GLY A 155 -16.27 -12.58 2.20
C GLY A 155 -15.39 -13.37 1.23
N ALA A 156 -16.01 -14.29 0.50
CA ALA A 156 -15.33 -15.08 -0.52
C ALA A 156 -14.75 -14.17 -1.62
N PRO A 157 -13.53 -14.47 -2.14
CA PRO A 157 -12.92 -13.71 -3.22
C PRO A 157 -13.83 -13.69 -4.45
N GLN A 158 -14.01 -12.52 -5.01
CA GLN A 158 -14.78 -12.32 -6.22
C GLN A 158 -13.84 -11.94 -7.37
N ARG A 159 -14.19 -12.34 -8.59
CA ARG A 159 -13.40 -11.99 -9.78
C ARG A 159 -13.49 -10.48 -10.02
N TRP A 160 -12.33 -9.84 -10.17
CA TRP A 160 -12.26 -8.44 -10.59
C TRP A 160 -12.58 -8.31 -12.08
N ARG A 161 -13.41 -7.33 -12.46
CA ARG A 161 -13.67 -7.02 -13.88
C ARG A 161 -12.73 -5.91 -14.33
N HIS A 162 -12.04 -6.13 -15.44
CA HIS A 162 -11.02 -5.20 -15.94
C HIS A 162 -11.57 -3.78 -16.20
N GLU A 163 -12.83 -3.65 -16.65
CA GLU A 163 -13.49 -2.36 -16.91
C GLU A 163 -13.54 -1.43 -15.68
N TRP A 164 -13.48 -1.98 -14.47
CA TRP A 164 -13.42 -1.21 -13.22
C TRP A 164 -12.06 -0.59 -12.95
N THR A 165 -11.00 -1.10 -13.61
CA THR A 165 -9.63 -0.69 -13.32
C THR A 165 -9.34 0.73 -13.78
N LEU A 166 -9.68 1.05 -15.04
CA LEU A 166 -9.30 2.32 -15.66
C LEU A 166 -9.81 3.53 -14.84
N PRO A 167 -11.10 3.63 -14.46
CA PRO A 167 -11.57 4.78 -13.69
C PRO A 167 -10.89 4.93 -12.32
N LEU A 168 -10.61 3.81 -11.63
CA LEU A 168 -9.92 3.83 -10.34
C LEU A 168 -8.42 4.14 -10.48
N ALA A 169 -7.80 3.71 -11.57
CA ALA A 169 -6.40 3.99 -11.87
C ALA A 169 -6.19 5.46 -12.25
N GLU A 170 -7.12 6.08 -12.99
CA GLU A 170 -7.11 7.52 -13.29
C GLU A 170 -7.23 8.38 -12.03
N GLN A 171 -7.92 7.87 -11.01
CA GLN A 171 -7.98 8.47 -9.67
C GLN A 171 -6.71 8.23 -8.83
N GLY A 172 -5.72 7.47 -9.35
CA GLY A 172 -4.50 7.14 -8.64
C GLY A 172 -4.73 6.26 -7.40
N ARG A 173 -5.76 5.42 -7.40
CA ARG A 173 -6.17 4.63 -6.21
C ARG A 173 -5.47 3.29 -6.06
N PHE A 174 -4.82 2.80 -7.10
CA PHE A 174 -4.02 1.58 -7.03
C PHE A 174 -2.63 1.89 -6.50
N GLN A 175 -2.28 1.22 -5.39
CA GLN A 175 -1.00 1.39 -4.71
C GLN A 175 -0.23 0.06 -4.69
N PRO A 176 1.10 0.08 -4.62
CA PRO A 176 1.89 -1.14 -4.50
C PRO A 176 1.53 -1.96 -3.27
N VAL A 177 1.48 -3.28 -3.41
CA VAL A 177 1.30 -4.18 -2.26
C VAL A 177 2.58 -4.25 -1.45
N THR A 178 2.49 -4.02 -0.14
CA THR A 178 3.63 -4.02 0.79
C THR A 178 3.74 -5.29 1.63
N MET A 179 2.62 -6.01 1.83
CA MET A 179 2.60 -7.24 2.60
C MET A 179 3.34 -8.37 1.85
N ARG A 180 4.51 -8.77 2.34
CA ARG A 180 5.38 -9.80 1.73
C ARG A 180 4.64 -11.08 1.34
N GLN A 181 3.76 -11.56 2.21
CA GLN A 181 2.98 -12.78 1.97
C GLN A 181 2.08 -12.65 0.74
N ILE A 182 1.45 -11.49 0.55
CA ILE A 182 0.57 -11.21 -0.59
C ILE A 182 1.41 -10.98 -1.86
N VAL A 183 2.55 -10.27 -1.75
CA VAL A 183 3.51 -10.07 -2.85
C VAL A 183 4.08 -11.40 -3.35
N GLY A 184 4.42 -12.31 -2.43
CA GLY A 184 4.98 -13.63 -2.72
C GLY A 184 4.04 -14.54 -3.52
N VAL A 185 2.74 -14.31 -3.43
CA VAL A 185 1.73 -15.02 -4.25
C VAL A 185 1.50 -14.35 -5.61
N GLY A 186 2.07 -13.17 -5.84
CA GLY A 186 2.05 -12.50 -7.15
C GLY A 186 1.19 -11.24 -7.21
N ALA A 187 0.53 -10.82 -6.14
CA ALA A 187 -0.15 -9.52 -6.17
C ALA A 187 0.88 -8.38 -6.25
N ARG A 188 0.53 -7.32 -6.96
CA ARG A 188 1.42 -6.19 -7.24
C ARG A 188 0.81 -4.87 -6.83
N SER A 189 -0.48 -4.69 -7.08
CA SER A 189 -1.20 -3.48 -6.69
C SER A 189 -2.46 -3.83 -5.91
N PHE A 190 -2.90 -2.90 -5.05
CA PHE A 190 -4.17 -3.02 -4.36
C PHE A 190 -4.88 -1.68 -4.28
N CYS A 191 -6.19 -1.71 -4.08
CA CYS A 191 -6.97 -0.53 -3.74
C CYS A 191 -8.07 -0.86 -2.72
N TRP A 192 -8.42 0.14 -1.91
CA TRP A 192 -9.61 0.09 -1.07
C TRP A 192 -10.81 0.57 -1.87
N LEU A 193 -11.94 -0.14 -1.81
CA LEU A 193 -13.25 0.27 -2.30
C LEU A 193 -14.11 0.75 -1.14
N ARG A 194 -14.84 1.85 -1.34
CA ARG A 194 -15.77 2.38 -0.36
C ARG A 194 -17.02 1.49 -0.23
N PRO A 195 -17.73 1.57 0.92
CA PRO A 195 -19.08 1.04 1.02
C PRO A 195 -19.96 1.53 -0.12
N ASP A 196 -20.68 0.60 -0.76
CA ASP A 196 -21.58 0.86 -1.88
C ASP A 196 -20.96 1.69 -3.02
N GLU A 197 -19.65 1.54 -3.23
CA GLU A 197 -18.94 2.32 -4.24
C GLU A 197 -19.48 2.08 -5.66
N VAL A 198 -19.95 3.16 -6.27
CA VAL A 198 -20.30 3.19 -7.69
C VAL A 198 -19.09 3.63 -8.49
N ILE A 199 -18.63 2.76 -9.38
CA ILE A 199 -17.56 3.03 -10.34
C ILE A 199 -18.21 3.61 -11.60
N GLU A 200 -17.81 4.83 -11.93
CA GLU A 200 -18.26 5.59 -13.09
C GLU A 200 -17.24 5.50 -14.23
N ASP A 201 -17.69 5.63 -15.47
CA ASP A 201 -16.81 5.78 -16.63
C ASP A 201 -16.28 7.22 -16.79
N GLY A 202 -15.54 7.48 -17.86
CA GLY A 202 -14.97 8.81 -18.14
C GLY A 202 -16.01 9.91 -18.38
N ASP A 203 -17.27 9.54 -18.65
CA ASP A 203 -18.40 10.47 -18.81
C ASP A 203 -19.20 10.65 -17.51
N GLY A 204 -18.75 10.05 -16.41
CA GLY A 204 -19.42 10.07 -15.11
C GLY A 204 -20.68 9.21 -15.05
N GLN A 205 -20.88 8.29 -16.00
CA GLN A 205 -22.00 7.35 -15.95
C GLN A 205 -21.61 6.08 -15.19
N PRO A 206 -22.48 5.54 -14.32
CA PRO A 206 -22.22 4.27 -13.66
C PRO A 206 -21.96 3.15 -14.66
N LEU A 207 -20.88 2.39 -14.46
CA LEU A 207 -20.62 1.19 -15.24
C LEU A 207 -21.78 0.19 -15.10
N PRO A 208 -22.08 -0.61 -16.14
CA PRO A 208 -23.28 -1.45 -16.19
C PRO A 208 -23.31 -2.57 -15.14
N VAL A 209 -22.15 -2.94 -14.59
CA VAL A 209 -22.04 -3.88 -13.49
C VAL A 209 -21.09 -3.28 -12.46
N GLN A 210 -21.48 -3.39 -11.20
CA GLN A 210 -20.76 -2.83 -10.06
C GLN A 210 -20.22 -3.96 -9.17
N PRO A 211 -19.09 -3.74 -8.47
CA PRO A 211 -18.65 -4.65 -7.43
C PRO A 211 -19.67 -4.64 -6.27
N GLN A 212 -19.91 -5.79 -5.66
CA GLN A 212 -20.78 -5.90 -4.48
C GLN A 212 -19.93 -5.72 -3.21
N VAL A 213 -19.89 -4.49 -2.70
CA VAL A 213 -19.05 -4.09 -1.55
C VAL A 213 -19.84 -3.24 -0.54
N PRO A 214 -20.90 -3.78 0.11
CA PRO A 214 -21.77 -3.01 0.99
C PRO A 214 -21.07 -2.38 2.20
N HIS A 215 -19.91 -2.93 2.59
CA HIS A 215 -19.08 -2.43 3.70
C HIS A 215 -17.68 -2.03 3.23
N GLY A 216 -17.50 -1.86 1.91
CA GLY A 216 -16.21 -1.69 1.27
C GLY A 216 -15.53 -3.00 0.96
N GLY A 217 -14.28 -2.93 0.51
CA GLY A 217 -13.50 -4.12 0.14
C GLY A 217 -12.09 -3.79 -0.31
N LEU A 218 -11.25 -4.82 -0.36
CA LEU A 218 -9.89 -4.72 -0.89
C LEU A 218 -9.80 -5.41 -2.25
N VAL A 219 -9.24 -4.70 -3.23
CA VAL A 219 -8.94 -5.23 -4.56
C VAL A 219 -7.46 -5.53 -4.63
N TYR A 220 -7.08 -6.65 -5.23
CA TYR A 220 -5.69 -7.01 -5.53
C TYR A 220 -5.55 -7.33 -7.01
N LEU A 221 -4.58 -6.69 -7.64
CA LEU A 221 -4.20 -6.92 -9.03
C LEU A 221 -2.89 -7.71 -9.08
N PHE A 222 -2.82 -8.72 -9.94
CA PHE A 222 -1.70 -9.66 -10.06
C PHE A 222 -0.75 -9.32 -11.21
N ARG A 223 -0.78 -8.06 -11.64
CA ARG A 223 -0.07 -7.56 -12.81
C ARG A 223 0.79 -6.35 -12.46
N GLU A 224 1.94 -6.26 -13.12
CA GLU A 224 2.91 -5.20 -12.89
C GLU A 224 2.41 -3.83 -13.37
N ASP A 225 1.76 -3.82 -14.53
CA ASP A 225 1.14 -2.63 -15.10
C ASP A 225 -0.38 -2.70 -14.89
N VAL A 226 -0.92 -1.73 -14.14
CA VAL A 226 -2.36 -1.61 -13.86
C VAL A 226 -3.18 -1.36 -15.13
N MET A 227 -2.59 -0.77 -16.16
CA MET A 227 -3.26 -0.41 -17.41
C MET A 227 -3.03 -1.44 -18.52
N ALA A 228 -1.84 -2.05 -18.55
CA ALA A 228 -1.53 -3.13 -19.48
C ALA A 228 -1.76 -4.51 -18.87
N GLY A 229 -1.43 -5.56 -19.61
CA GLY A 229 -1.52 -6.95 -19.16
C GLY A 229 -2.38 -7.81 -20.08
N GLU A 230 -1.97 -9.05 -20.22
CA GLU A 230 -2.64 -10.06 -21.03
C GLU A 230 -3.91 -10.56 -20.31
N GLU A 231 -4.75 -11.32 -21.01
CA GLU A 231 -6.01 -11.81 -20.41
C GLU A 231 -5.78 -12.75 -19.23
N TRP A 232 -4.70 -13.54 -19.26
CA TRP A 232 -4.36 -14.49 -18.20
C TRP A 232 -3.86 -13.78 -16.92
N ASP A 233 -3.18 -12.65 -17.04
CA ASP A 233 -2.80 -11.82 -15.88
C ASP A 233 -4.06 -11.41 -15.09
N ARG A 234 -5.09 -10.97 -15.83
CA ARG A 234 -6.36 -10.49 -15.28
C ARG A 234 -7.22 -11.61 -14.69
N ALA A 235 -6.94 -12.87 -15.03
CA ALA A 235 -7.69 -14.01 -14.52
C ALA A 235 -7.46 -14.22 -13.02
N LEU A 236 -6.38 -13.67 -12.46
CA LEU A 236 -6.04 -13.73 -11.04
C LEU A 236 -6.52 -12.52 -10.23
N ASP A 237 -6.88 -11.40 -10.88
CA ASP A 237 -7.36 -10.20 -10.19
C ASP A 237 -8.61 -10.52 -9.34
N ARG A 238 -8.58 -10.16 -8.05
CA ARG A 238 -9.65 -10.44 -7.10
C ARG A 238 -10.03 -9.20 -6.31
N TYR A 239 -11.27 -9.16 -5.85
CA TYR A 239 -11.64 -8.31 -4.73
C TYR A 239 -12.27 -9.12 -3.60
N PHE A 240 -12.11 -8.60 -2.39
CA PHE A 240 -12.56 -9.21 -1.14
C PHE A 240 -13.51 -8.21 -0.47
N PRO A 241 -14.84 -8.42 -0.56
CA PRO A 241 -15.78 -7.54 0.12
C PRO A 241 -15.67 -7.72 1.64
N VAL A 242 -15.78 -6.64 2.40
CA VAL A 242 -15.86 -6.72 3.85
C VAL A 242 -17.16 -7.41 4.24
N ALA A 243 -17.06 -8.44 5.08
CA ALA A 243 -18.21 -9.19 5.58
C ALA A 243 -18.87 -8.42 6.74
N ALA A 244 -20.20 -8.48 6.82
CA ALA A 244 -20.92 -7.95 7.97
C ALA A 244 -20.55 -8.77 9.23
N ALA A 245 -20.23 -8.09 10.33
CA ALA A 245 -19.89 -8.73 11.60
C ALA A 245 -21.06 -9.52 12.23
N CYS A 246 -22.29 -9.37 11.73
CA CYS A 246 -23.51 -9.77 12.44
C CYS A 246 -24.35 -10.87 11.75
N ASP A 247 -23.89 -11.47 10.65
CA ASP A 247 -24.62 -12.59 10.04
C ASP A 247 -24.30 -13.94 10.72
N GLU A 248 -24.26 -13.95 12.05
CA GLU A 248 -24.15 -15.17 12.87
C GLU A 248 -25.34 -16.13 12.68
N GLY A 249 -26.37 -15.72 11.92
CA GLY A 249 -27.45 -16.58 11.46
C GLY A 249 -27.14 -17.46 10.25
N CYS A 250 -26.02 -17.28 9.55
CA CYS A 250 -25.70 -18.02 8.32
C CYS A 250 -24.62 -19.10 8.51
N ALA A 251 -24.52 -19.70 9.70
CA ALA A 251 -23.81 -20.96 9.89
C ALA A 251 -24.71 -22.14 9.46
N THR A 252 -24.83 -22.37 8.16
CA THR A 252 -25.24 -23.69 7.63
C THR A 252 -24.38 -24.05 6.42
N LEU A 253 -23.06 -24.03 6.60
CA LEU A 253 -22.14 -24.72 5.72
C LEU A 253 -21.29 -25.67 6.58
N ALA A 254 -21.13 -26.88 6.04
CA ALA A 254 -20.80 -28.14 6.68
C ALA A 254 -19.62 -28.11 7.69
N PRO A 255 -19.63 -29.01 8.70
CA PRO A 255 -18.49 -29.18 9.58
C PRO A 255 -17.26 -29.62 8.77
N ALA A 256 -16.29 -28.72 8.61
CA ALA A 256 -14.94 -29.10 8.22
C ALA A 256 -14.38 -29.99 9.33
N ALA A 257 -13.96 -31.20 8.97
CA ALA A 257 -13.39 -32.18 9.88
C ALA A 257 -12.25 -31.54 10.69
N SER A 258 -12.45 -31.45 12.00
CA SER A 258 -11.42 -31.06 12.95
C SER A 258 -10.46 -32.23 13.12
N ASP A 259 -9.28 -32.14 12.52
CA ASP A 259 -8.12 -32.89 12.96
C ASP A 259 -6.89 -31.98 12.89
N GLY A 260 -6.34 -31.68 14.08
CA GLY A 260 -4.93 -31.37 14.27
C GLY A 260 -4.45 -29.94 14.00
N ASP A 261 -4.26 -29.20 15.11
CA ASP A 261 -3.16 -28.25 15.31
C ASP A 261 -3.14 -26.97 14.44
N THR A 262 -4.03 -26.03 14.75
CA THR A 262 -4.18 -24.70 14.11
C THR A 262 -3.37 -23.58 14.78
N LEU A 263 -2.27 -23.88 15.49
CA LEU A 263 -1.42 -22.87 16.15
C LEU A 263 -0.13 -22.49 15.40
N SER A 264 -0.03 -22.69 14.08
CA SER A 264 1.15 -22.31 13.28
C SER A 264 0.87 -21.42 12.05
N LEU A 265 -0.23 -20.65 12.05
CA LEU A 265 -0.65 -19.85 10.88
C LEU A 265 0.09 -18.51 10.66
N PHE A 266 1.12 -18.22 11.44
CA PHE A 266 2.13 -17.18 11.17
C PHE A 266 3.53 -17.67 11.54
N ARG A 267 3.88 -18.90 11.15
CA ARG A 267 5.29 -19.32 11.23
C ARG A 267 6.06 -18.52 10.19
N ALA A 268 6.99 -17.68 10.65
CA ALA A 268 8.00 -17.08 9.81
C ALA A 268 8.65 -18.20 8.97
N PHE A 269 8.54 -18.12 7.65
CA PHE A 269 9.41 -18.90 6.77
C PHE A 269 10.80 -18.29 6.88
N SER A 270 11.54 -18.70 7.90
CA SER A 270 12.98 -18.79 7.80
C SER A 270 13.25 -19.93 6.83
N LEU A 271 13.68 -19.59 5.61
CA LEU A 271 14.16 -20.56 4.62
C LEU A 271 15.53 -20.10 4.11
N VAL A 272 16.57 -20.61 4.77
CA VAL A 272 17.60 -21.41 4.08
C VAL A 272 17.93 -22.59 5.01
N GLU A 273 17.21 -23.71 4.85
CA GLU A 273 17.78 -25.02 5.16
C GLU A 273 18.61 -25.44 3.94
N GLU A 274 19.92 -25.34 4.12
CA GLU A 274 20.96 -26.22 3.62
C GLU A 274 20.70 -26.92 2.27
N CYS A 275 21.33 -26.41 1.22
CA CYS A 275 21.66 -27.22 0.05
C CYS A 275 22.53 -28.41 0.48
N PRO A 276 22.28 -29.63 -0.01
CA PRO A 276 23.16 -30.76 0.24
C PRO A 276 24.52 -30.52 -0.43
N ASN A 277 25.58 -30.75 0.35
CA ASN A 277 27.00 -30.87 -0.03
C ASN A 277 27.31 -30.76 -1.53
N VAL A 278 27.85 -29.60 -1.92
CA VAL A 278 28.79 -29.52 -3.03
C VAL A 278 30.18 -29.52 -2.40
N ASP A 279 31.01 -30.48 -2.79
CA ASP A 279 32.38 -30.67 -2.30
C ASP A 279 33.22 -29.38 -2.45
N PRO A 280 33.95 -28.94 -1.40
CA PRO A 280 34.88 -27.83 -1.50
C PRO A 280 36.27 -28.35 -1.93
N GLU A 281 36.43 -28.62 -3.22
CA GLU A 281 37.76 -28.59 -3.83
C GLU A 281 37.91 -27.18 -4.41
N TRP A 282 38.66 -26.31 -3.71
CA TRP A 282 39.25 -25.02 -4.11
C TRP A 282 39.35 -24.09 -2.89
N ALA A 283 40.14 -24.51 -1.90
CA ALA A 283 40.74 -23.62 -0.92
C ALA A 283 42.25 -23.55 -1.21
N GLY A 284 42.71 -22.42 -1.74
CA GLY A 284 44.14 -22.23 -2.01
C GLY A 284 44.48 -20.92 -2.69
N ALA A 285 44.47 -19.81 -1.94
CA ALA A 285 45.45 -18.72 -2.03
C ALA A 285 45.07 -17.62 -1.03
N GLY A 286 45.87 -17.48 0.02
CA GLY A 286 45.78 -16.36 0.95
C GLY A 286 46.27 -15.05 0.33
N PRO A 287 45.93 -13.90 0.93
CA PRO A 287 46.41 -12.61 0.45
C PRO A 287 47.88 -12.40 0.85
N GLU A 288 48.72 -12.09 -0.16
CA GLU A 288 50.07 -11.57 0.04
C GLU A 288 50.04 -10.11 0.52
N PRO A 289 51.08 -9.67 1.27
CA PRO A 289 51.10 -8.35 1.89
C PRO A 289 51.44 -7.23 0.89
N PHE A 290 50.89 -6.06 1.18
CA PHE A 290 51.18 -4.77 0.55
C PHE A 290 52.68 -4.47 0.50
N ALA A 291 53.18 -4.14 -0.70
CA ALA A 291 54.44 -3.45 -0.92
C ALA A 291 54.14 -2.05 -1.51
N GLU A 292 54.84 -1.06 -0.96
CA GLU A 292 54.99 0.32 -1.44
C GLU A 292 55.67 0.39 -2.83
N GLU A 293 55.65 1.60 -3.41
CA GLU A 293 56.33 2.08 -4.64
C GLU A 293 55.57 1.75 -5.95
N THR A 294 55.38 2.65 -6.93
CA THR A 294 56.00 3.94 -7.27
C THR A 294 55.12 4.64 -8.33
N ASP A 295 55.18 5.98 -8.40
CA ASP A 295 54.69 6.77 -9.54
C ASP A 295 55.36 6.31 -10.85
N GLN A 296 54.55 5.90 -11.82
CA GLN A 296 54.98 5.77 -13.22
C GLN A 296 53.89 6.30 -14.16
N ASP A 297 54.25 7.39 -14.84
CA ASP A 297 53.56 8.00 -15.96
C ASP A 297 53.26 6.97 -17.06
N PHE A 298 51.99 6.84 -17.42
CA PHE A 298 51.56 6.12 -18.62
C PHE A 298 50.90 7.10 -19.58
N ASP A 299 51.65 7.45 -20.64
CA ASP A 299 51.13 8.06 -21.86
C ASP A 299 50.16 7.08 -22.55
N CYS A 300 48.89 7.45 -22.63
CA CYS A 300 47.89 6.76 -23.45
C CYS A 300 47.81 7.43 -24.84
N GLU A 301 48.45 6.82 -25.83
CA GLU A 301 48.17 7.07 -27.25
C GLU A 301 46.78 6.50 -27.60
N ILE A 302 45.92 7.36 -28.15
CA ILE A 302 44.59 7.02 -28.66
C ILE A 302 44.74 6.60 -30.13
N PRO A 303 44.27 5.41 -30.55
CA PRO A 303 44.06 5.14 -31.98
C PRO A 303 42.68 5.65 -32.40
N GLU A 304 42.70 6.53 -33.40
CA GLU A 304 41.56 6.90 -34.22
C GLU A 304 41.04 5.69 -35.04
N GLU A 305 39.78 5.82 -35.46
CA GLU A 305 39.09 5.07 -36.53
C GLU A 305 38.40 3.75 -36.15
N CYS A 306 37.08 3.86 -35.94
CA CYS A 306 36.13 2.77 -36.17
C CYS A 306 34.88 3.35 -36.85
N GLU A 307 34.81 3.17 -38.17
CA GLU A 307 33.66 3.51 -39.00
C GLU A 307 32.46 2.61 -38.67
N VAL A 308 31.29 3.21 -38.46
CA VAL A 308 30.03 2.49 -38.23
C VAL A 308 29.19 2.53 -39.52
N PRO A 309 28.71 1.38 -40.05
CA PRO A 309 27.81 1.37 -41.20
C PRO A 309 26.41 1.84 -40.83
N ARG A 310 25.83 2.65 -41.73
CA ARG A 310 24.42 3.04 -41.75
C ARG A 310 23.51 1.88 -42.18
N GLU A 311 22.27 1.97 -41.70
CA GLU A 311 21.03 1.31 -42.14
C GLU A 311 20.65 -0.01 -41.44
N LEU A 312 19.62 0.08 -40.58
CA LEU A 312 18.35 -0.62 -40.77
C LEU A 312 17.26 0.04 -39.90
N SER A 313 16.18 0.40 -40.58
CA SER A 313 15.02 1.13 -40.08
C SER A 313 13.94 0.15 -39.60
N THR A 314 13.48 0.28 -38.35
CA THR A 314 12.17 -0.19 -37.88
C THR A 314 11.66 0.72 -36.75
N PRO A 315 10.42 1.24 -36.78
CA PRO A 315 9.88 2.05 -35.71
C PRO A 315 9.15 1.16 -34.70
N ALA A 316 9.68 1.05 -33.48
CA ALA A 316 8.96 0.47 -32.35
C ALA A 316 8.34 1.58 -31.50
N LEU A 317 7.03 1.49 -31.35
CA LEU A 317 6.13 2.39 -30.64
C LEU A 317 6.53 2.56 -29.16
N HIS A 318 7.06 3.73 -28.81
CA HIS A 318 6.98 4.29 -27.47
C HIS A 318 5.97 5.45 -27.46
N HIS A 319 4.67 5.11 -27.42
CA HIS A 319 3.66 6.07 -26.99
C HIS A 319 3.36 5.82 -25.51
N ARG A 320 4.10 6.49 -24.64
CA ARG A 320 3.58 6.83 -23.30
C ARG A 320 2.43 7.81 -23.52
N CYS A 321 1.27 7.54 -22.94
CA CYS A 321 0.08 8.37 -23.06
C CYS A 321 0.37 9.80 -22.54
N PRO A 322 0.34 10.84 -23.39
CA PRO A 322 0.63 12.22 -22.98
C PRO A 322 -0.30 12.74 -21.89
N GLU A 323 -1.51 12.18 -21.82
CA GLU A 323 -2.57 12.61 -20.90
C GLU A 323 -2.27 12.23 -19.44
N PHE A 324 -1.60 11.09 -19.21
CA PHE A 324 -1.20 10.66 -17.86
C PHE A 324 -0.11 11.57 -17.28
N HIS A 325 0.88 11.94 -18.09
CA HIS A 325 1.90 12.91 -17.69
C HIS A 325 1.28 14.29 -17.47
N ALA A 326 0.28 14.68 -18.25
CA ALA A 326 -0.43 15.95 -18.08
C ALA A 326 -1.25 15.97 -16.77
N SER A 327 -1.87 14.86 -16.36
CA SER A 327 -2.62 14.77 -15.10
C SER A 327 -1.71 14.88 -13.87
N LEU A 328 -0.61 14.13 -13.83
CA LEU A 328 0.40 14.22 -12.77
C LEU A 328 1.06 15.61 -12.70
N VAL A 329 1.34 16.23 -13.85
CA VAL A 329 1.86 17.60 -13.90
C VAL A 329 0.82 18.60 -13.39
N ARG A 330 -0.47 18.46 -13.73
CA ARG A 330 -1.53 19.34 -13.22
C ARG A 330 -1.70 19.21 -11.70
N ALA A 331 -1.72 17.99 -11.17
CA ALA A 331 -1.80 17.76 -9.72
C ALA A 331 -0.60 18.38 -8.98
N ARG A 332 0.62 18.21 -9.54
CA ARG A 332 1.85 18.80 -8.99
C ARG A 332 1.86 20.34 -9.12
N GLN A 333 1.39 20.89 -10.23
CA GLN A 333 1.28 22.34 -10.44
C GLN A 333 0.23 22.98 -9.52
N ALA A 334 -0.89 22.33 -9.28
CA ALA A 334 -1.90 22.78 -8.32
C ALA A 334 -1.35 22.82 -6.89
N SER A 335 -0.58 21.80 -6.49
CA SER A 335 0.09 21.78 -5.19
C SER A 335 1.13 22.90 -5.04
N LEU A 336 1.99 23.11 -6.05
CA LEU A 336 2.98 24.19 -6.06
C LEU A 336 2.35 25.59 -6.07
N ALA A 337 1.19 25.77 -6.71
CA ALA A 337 0.47 27.04 -6.71
C ALA A 337 -0.04 27.39 -5.30
N VAL A 338 -0.52 26.40 -4.54
CA VAL A 338 -0.95 26.58 -3.15
C VAL A 338 0.24 26.90 -2.22
N GLU A 339 1.40 26.29 -2.43
CA GLU A 339 2.62 26.61 -1.68
C GLU A 339 3.12 28.04 -1.97
N ARG A 340 3.09 28.48 -3.23
CA ARG A 340 3.47 29.86 -3.61
C ARG A 340 2.53 30.91 -3.05
N GLN A 341 1.24 30.59 -2.95
CA GLN A 341 0.27 31.51 -2.33
C GLN A 341 0.47 31.61 -0.81
N ARG A 342 1.09 30.61 -0.18
CA ARG A 342 1.45 30.61 1.25
C ARG A 342 2.80 31.28 1.53
N SER A 343 3.74 31.32 0.58
CA SER A 343 5.06 31.95 0.79
C SER A 343 5.03 33.48 0.76
N GLY A 344 3.92 34.10 0.36
CA GLY A 344 3.78 35.57 0.39
C GLY A 344 4.69 36.29 -0.62
N GLU A 345 5.20 35.59 -1.63
CA GLU A 345 5.96 36.23 -2.72
C GLU A 345 5.00 37.04 -3.60
N ALA A 346 4.94 38.34 -3.32
CA ALA A 346 4.26 39.31 -4.16
C ALA A 346 5.02 39.44 -5.49
N PHE A 347 4.30 39.23 -6.60
CA PHE A 347 4.82 39.47 -7.94
C PHE A 347 4.90 40.99 -8.17
N GLU A 348 6.11 41.56 -8.30
CA GLU A 348 6.29 42.78 -9.07
C GLU A 348 6.12 42.41 -10.54
N ALA A 349 5.04 42.92 -11.16
CA ALA A 349 4.79 42.75 -12.58
C ALA A 349 5.71 43.68 -13.41
N PRO A 350 6.15 43.27 -14.61
CA PRO A 350 6.89 44.13 -15.53
C PRO A 350 6.04 45.27 -16.12
#